data_AF-A0A368FLT7-F1
#
_entry.id   AF-A0A368FLT7-F1
#
_cell.length_a   1.000
_cell.length_b   1.000
_cell.length_c   1.000
_cell.angle_alpha   90.00
_cell.angle_beta   90.00
_cell.angle_gamma   90.00
#
_symmetry.space_group_name_H-M   'P 1'
#
loop_
_entity.id
_entity.type
_entity.pdbx_description
1 polymer ?
#
loop_
_entity_poly.entity_id
_entity_poly.type
_entity_poly.pdbx_seq_one_letter_code
_entity_poly.pdbx_strand_id
1 'polypeptide(L)'
;MITFEPYAIYGQKVSPDQKPDPNMRVYNVIEGKHVATYIAKRESTWMPQFTDDESVAVRLVGSELLIHSGCQFEHYDRKLVVPNIAVFAVSPGHAPHHVACYTPAAGDDNTMKKRNRCHLREAVADNGFLTLQSTPGRVQIRSLDSPFVVVAAKNFFKSEKATLLWNSKGSALLVLSGTEVDSSNQSYYGEQHIYLLNVTTQESFQVNVRKKGPVHAAKWNPTGKEFCVCYGFMPAMVSLFNLRGDETFHTSEGPRNDVFYNSFGNILLACGFGNLGKGRMEFWDVEKKKQIVAIEVPNTTLFEWAPDGQHFLTATTTPRLRIDNGYR
;
A
#
# COMPACT_ATOMS: atom_id res chain seq x y z
N MET A 1 -3.57 -20.77 6.06
CA MET A 1 -4.57 -20.22 5.10
C MET A 1 -5.59 -19.43 5.88
N ILE A 2 -5.98 -18.25 5.39
CA ILE A 2 -7.06 -17.46 5.99
C ILE A 2 -8.14 -17.27 4.92
N THR A 3 -9.38 -17.56 5.29
CA THR A 3 -10.54 -17.33 4.42
C THR A 3 -11.38 -16.19 4.98
N PHE A 4 -11.94 -15.37 4.09
CA PHE A 4 -12.80 -14.25 4.44
C PHE A 4 -14.01 -14.17 3.53
N GLU A 5 -15.13 -13.79 4.12
CA GLU A 5 -16.39 -13.49 3.44
C GLU A 5 -16.78 -12.04 3.73
N PRO A 6 -17.35 -11.30 2.76
CA PRO A 6 -17.79 -9.92 2.99
C PRO A 6 -18.71 -9.83 4.20
N TYR A 7 -18.50 -8.79 5.02
CA TYR A 7 -19.31 -8.56 6.21
C TYR A 7 -20.77 -8.34 5.81
N ALA A 8 -21.62 -9.33 6.08
CA ALA A 8 -23.04 -9.27 5.80
C ALA A 8 -23.83 -9.81 6.99
N ILE A 9 -24.98 -9.19 7.25
CA ILE A 9 -26.02 -9.78 8.11
C ILE A 9 -27.02 -10.39 7.15
N TYR A 10 -27.06 -11.73 7.08
CA TYR A 10 -28.01 -12.44 6.24
C TYR A 10 -29.38 -12.54 6.95
N GLY A 11 -30.46 -12.30 6.21
CA GLY A 11 -31.84 -12.31 6.73
C GLY A 11 -32.35 -10.96 7.23
N GLN A 12 -33.62 -10.91 7.65
CA GLN A 12 -34.19 -9.71 8.28
C GLN A 12 -33.56 -9.49 9.65
N LYS A 13 -33.17 -8.23 9.93
CA LYS A 13 -32.65 -7.85 11.24
C LYS A 13 -33.73 -8.01 12.30
N VAL A 14 -33.63 -9.07 13.11
CA VAL A 14 -34.64 -9.44 14.11
C VAL A 14 -34.45 -8.71 15.45
N SER A 15 -33.26 -8.15 15.70
CA SER A 15 -33.00 -7.33 16.89
C SER A 15 -31.92 -6.27 16.64
N PRO A 16 -31.91 -5.16 17.42
CA PRO A 16 -30.89 -4.13 17.33
C PRO A 16 -29.46 -4.66 17.54
N ASP A 17 -29.32 -5.66 18.41
CA ASP A 17 -28.06 -6.25 18.89
C ASP A 17 -27.63 -7.52 18.14
N GLN A 18 -28.31 -7.87 17.04
CA GLN A 18 -27.95 -9.02 16.23
C GLN A 18 -26.50 -8.90 15.76
N LYS A 19 -25.65 -9.83 16.22
CA LYS A 19 -24.26 -9.92 15.78
C LYS A 19 -24.22 -10.63 14.42
N PRO A 20 -23.34 -10.19 13.51
CA PRO A 20 -23.08 -10.88 12.26
C PRO A 20 -22.50 -12.26 12.54
N ASP A 21 -22.68 -13.18 11.60
CA ASP A 21 -21.93 -14.43 11.63
C ASP A 21 -20.43 -14.16 11.46
N PRO A 22 -19.56 -15.00 12.05
CA PRO A 22 -18.14 -14.89 11.82
C PRO A 22 -17.79 -15.07 10.35
N ASN A 23 -17.06 -14.10 9.82
CA ASN A 23 -16.76 -13.98 8.40
C ASN A 23 -15.26 -14.08 8.10
N MET A 24 -14.43 -14.42 9.09
CA MET A 24 -13.02 -14.70 8.91
C MET A 24 -12.63 -15.97 9.66
N ARG A 25 -11.98 -16.90 8.96
CA ARG A 25 -11.55 -18.20 9.51
C ARG A 25 -10.08 -18.42 9.20
N VAL A 26 -9.35 -18.96 10.18
CA VAL A 26 -7.92 -19.26 10.09
C VAL A 26 -7.73 -20.76 10.14
N TYR A 27 -6.93 -21.29 9.22
CA TYR A 27 -6.63 -22.71 9.09
C TYR A 27 -5.13 -22.94 9.06
N ASN A 28 -4.69 -23.97 9.78
CA ASN A 28 -3.36 -24.54 9.64
C ASN A 28 -3.35 -25.44 8.40
N VAL A 29 -2.50 -25.12 7.42
CA VAL A 29 -2.46 -25.85 6.14
C VAL A 29 -1.78 -27.20 6.28
N ILE A 30 -0.77 -27.31 7.15
CA ILE A 30 -0.02 -28.55 7.37
C ILE A 30 -0.92 -29.57 8.07
N GLU A 31 -1.63 -29.14 9.11
CA GLU A 31 -2.52 -30.03 9.87
C GLU A 31 -3.91 -30.19 9.24
N GLY A 32 -4.29 -29.31 8.32
CA GLY A 32 -5.64 -29.25 7.75
C GLY A 32 -6.73 -28.88 8.77
N LYS A 33 -6.35 -28.26 9.91
CA LYS A 33 -7.27 -27.95 11.01
C LYS A 33 -7.66 -26.48 11.04
N HIS A 34 -8.90 -26.26 11.47
CA HIS A 34 -9.38 -24.94 11.85
C HIS A 34 -8.70 -24.47 13.15
N VAL A 35 -8.17 -23.26 13.15
CA VAL A 35 -7.46 -22.65 14.28
C VAL A 35 -8.34 -21.62 15.00
N ALA A 36 -8.89 -20.65 14.28
CA ALA A 36 -9.62 -19.55 14.89
C ALA A 36 -10.70 -18.98 13.97
N THR A 37 -11.80 -18.53 14.59
CA THR A 37 -12.93 -17.89 13.94
C THR A 37 -13.09 -16.48 14.48
N TYR A 38 -13.25 -15.49 13.60
CA TYR A 38 -13.36 -14.07 13.97
C TYR A 38 -14.40 -13.32 13.14
N ILE A 39 -14.73 -12.11 13.61
CA ILE A 39 -15.56 -11.14 12.90
C ILE A 39 -14.68 -9.97 12.44
N ALA A 40 -14.53 -9.82 11.12
CA ALA A 40 -13.85 -8.71 10.47
C ALA A 40 -14.88 -7.70 9.94
N LYS A 41 -14.99 -6.55 10.61
CA LYS A 41 -16.00 -5.51 10.29
C LYS A 41 -15.66 -4.66 9.07
N ARG A 42 -14.37 -4.52 8.74
CA ARG A 42 -13.88 -3.67 7.65
C ARG A 42 -13.24 -4.55 6.58
N GLU A 43 -13.72 -4.45 5.36
CA GLU A 43 -13.18 -5.17 4.21
C GLU A 43 -11.78 -4.66 3.81
N SER A 44 -11.48 -3.37 4.00
CA SER A 44 -10.15 -2.84 3.64
C SER A 44 -9.00 -3.34 4.54
N THR A 45 -9.31 -3.84 5.74
CA THR A 45 -8.30 -4.21 6.75
C THR A 45 -8.58 -5.55 7.42
N TRP A 46 -9.33 -6.45 6.76
CA TRP A 46 -9.68 -7.75 7.35
C TRP A 46 -8.45 -8.67 7.44
N MET A 47 -7.54 -8.56 6.49
CA MET A 47 -6.43 -9.49 6.29
C MET A 47 -5.30 -9.26 7.30
N PRO A 48 -4.95 -10.27 8.12
CA PRO A 48 -3.73 -10.24 8.91
C PRO A 48 -2.49 -10.25 8.01
N GLN A 49 -1.43 -9.59 8.45
CA GLN A 49 -0.14 -9.62 7.76
C GLN A 49 0.89 -10.38 8.58
N PHE A 50 1.77 -11.09 7.90
CA PHE A 50 2.76 -11.97 8.48
C PHE A 50 4.16 -11.41 8.22
N THR A 51 5.08 -11.68 9.13
CA THR A 51 6.52 -11.58 8.84
C THR A 51 6.94 -12.73 7.92
N ASP A 52 8.01 -12.53 7.15
CA ASP A 52 8.49 -13.55 6.19
C ASP A 52 8.95 -14.85 6.86
N ASP A 53 9.39 -14.77 8.12
CA ASP A 53 9.78 -15.92 8.94
C ASP A 53 8.60 -16.58 9.66
N GLU A 54 7.37 -16.11 9.43
CA GLU A 54 6.14 -16.54 10.10
C GLU A 54 6.23 -16.52 11.64
N SER A 55 7.17 -15.76 12.20
CA SER A 55 7.35 -15.65 13.66
C SER A 55 6.28 -14.76 14.30
N VAL A 56 5.73 -13.81 13.54
CA VAL A 56 4.73 -12.86 14.03
C VAL A 56 3.65 -12.62 12.97
N ALA A 57 2.39 -12.65 13.40
CA ALA A 57 1.26 -12.16 12.64
C ALA A 57 0.65 -10.92 13.32
N VAL A 58 0.27 -9.92 12.52
CA VAL A 58 -0.34 -8.68 12.99
C VAL A 58 -1.70 -8.50 12.37
N ARG A 59 -2.71 -8.24 13.21
CA ARG A 59 -4.09 -8.05 12.79
C ARG A 59 -4.65 -6.74 13.33
N LEU A 60 -5.32 -5.99 12.47
CA LEU A 60 -5.95 -4.72 12.85
C LEU A 60 -7.40 -4.92 13.27
N VAL A 61 -7.76 -4.44 14.47
CA VAL A 61 -9.13 -4.40 15.00
C VAL A 61 -9.43 -2.99 15.49
N GLY A 62 -10.23 -2.23 14.73
CA GLY A 62 -10.53 -0.84 15.08
C GLY A 62 -9.27 0.03 15.02
N SER A 63 -8.72 0.38 16.18
CA SER A 63 -7.48 1.17 16.34
C SER A 63 -6.36 0.37 17.00
N GLU A 64 -6.53 -0.95 17.12
CA GLU A 64 -5.63 -1.84 17.85
C GLU A 64 -4.98 -2.82 16.88
N LEU A 65 -3.65 -2.81 16.82
CA LEU A 65 -2.84 -3.83 16.18
C LEU A 65 -2.58 -4.94 17.20
N LEU A 66 -3.22 -6.08 16.99
CA LEU A 66 -3.07 -7.29 17.79
C LEU A 66 -1.93 -8.12 17.20
N ILE A 67 -0.96 -8.46 18.04
CA ILE A 67 0.27 -9.13 17.64
C ILE A 67 0.23 -10.56 18.18
N HIS A 68 0.35 -11.51 17.27
CA HIS A 68 0.26 -12.94 17.48
C HIS A 68 1.63 -13.58 17.19
N SER A 69 2.35 -13.95 18.23
CA SER A 69 3.66 -14.60 18.16
C SER A 69 3.49 -16.08 17.84
N GLY A 70 4.39 -16.64 17.03
CA GLY A 70 4.28 -18.00 16.51
C GLY A 70 3.00 -18.26 15.72
N CYS A 71 2.41 -17.20 15.14
CA CYS A 71 1.14 -17.24 14.41
C CYS A 71 -0.01 -17.93 15.17
N GLN A 72 -0.02 -17.86 16.51
CA GLN A 72 -1.10 -18.40 17.33
C GLN A 72 -2.28 -17.42 17.36
N PHE A 73 -3.38 -17.78 16.72
CA PHE A 73 -4.57 -16.91 16.61
C PHE A 73 -5.58 -17.11 17.75
N GLU A 74 -5.35 -17.99 18.71
CA GLU A 74 -6.28 -18.18 19.82
C GLU A 74 -6.24 -16.98 20.79
N HIS A 75 -5.04 -16.45 21.02
CA HIS A 75 -4.77 -15.31 21.89
C HIS A 75 -3.80 -14.36 21.19
N TYR A 76 -3.76 -13.09 21.61
CA TYR A 76 -2.71 -12.16 21.18
C TYR A 76 -1.73 -11.96 22.34
N ASP A 77 -0.44 -11.84 22.05
CA ASP A 77 0.58 -11.65 23.10
C ASP A 77 0.71 -10.18 23.48
N ARG A 78 0.65 -9.31 22.47
CA ARG A 78 0.90 -7.88 22.62
C ARG A 78 -0.08 -7.08 21.79
N LYS A 79 -0.29 -5.84 22.22
CA LYS A 79 -1.22 -4.91 21.59
C LYS A 79 -0.58 -3.55 21.43
N LEU A 80 -0.63 -3.02 20.21
CA LEU A 80 -0.21 -1.67 19.88
C LEU A 80 -1.45 -0.86 19.50
N VAL A 81 -1.74 0.21 20.24
CA VAL A 81 -2.87 1.10 19.94
C VAL A 81 -2.39 2.27 19.10
N VAL A 82 -2.94 2.41 17.90
CA VAL A 82 -2.69 3.54 17.00
C VAL A 82 -4.04 4.20 16.67
N PRO A 83 -4.36 5.36 17.28
CA PRO A 83 -5.61 6.04 17.03
C PRO A 83 -5.82 6.36 15.55
N ASN A 84 -7.04 6.12 15.07
CA ASN A 84 -7.48 6.44 13.70
C ASN A 84 -6.61 5.83 12.60
N ILE A 85 -5.97 4.70 12.85
CA ILE A 85 -5.22 3.98 11.80
C ILE A 85 -6.16 3.56 10.67
N ALA A 86 -5.76 3.88 9.44
CA ALA A 86 -6.48 3.51 8.23
C ALA A 86 -5.81 2.35 7.50
N VAL A 87 -4.48 2.34 7.44
CA VAL A 87 -3.67 1.33 6.74
C VAL A 87 -2.47 0.96 7.61
N PHE A 88 -2.08 -0.32 7.57
CA PHE A 88 -0.84 -0.79 8.16
C PHE A 88 -0.10 -1.71 7.20
N ALA A 89 1.21 -1.81 7.35
CA ALA A 89 2.06 -2.75 6.61
C ALA A 89 3.17 -3.30 7.51
N VAL A 90 3.25 -4.62 7.67
CA VAL A 90 4.36 -5.31 8.36
C VAL A 90 5.56 -5.37 7.41
N SER A 91 6.76 -5.12 7.93
CA SER A 91 7.98 -5.20 7.14
C SER A 91 8.30 -6.66 6.79
N PRO A 92 8.60 -6.97 5.51
CA PRO A 92 9.21 -8.24 5.13
C PRO A 92 10.68 -8.27 5.55
N GLY A 93 11.34 -9.42 5.41
CA GLY A 93 12.74 -9.63 5.73
C GLY A 93 13.01 -10.19 7.13
N HIS A 94 14.28 -10.11 7.54
CA HIS A 94 14.74 -10.63 8.83
C HIS A 94 14.55 -9.62 9.96
N ALA A 95 14.49 -10.12 11.19
CA ALA A 95 14.45 -9.30 12.39
C ALA A 95 15.62 -8.27 12.44
N PRO A 96 15.42 -7.08 13.03
CA PRO A 96 14.22 -6.65 13.76
C PRO A 96 13.05 -6.31 12.83
N HIS A 97 11.86 -6.77 13.22
CA HIS A 97 10.63 -6.57 12.45
C HIS A 97 9.99 -5.22 12.79
N HIS A 98 9.35 -4.60 11.80
CA HIS A 98 8.73 -3.29 11.91
C HIS A 98 7.28 -3.32 11.41
N VAL A 99 6.50 -2.32 11.83
CA VAL A 99 5.16 -2.07 11.31
C VAL A 99 5.03 -0.59 10.93
N ALA A 100 4.65 -0.35 9.69
CA ALA A 100 4.27 0.96 9.20
C ALA A 100 2.77 1.17 9.45
N CYS A 101 2.41 2.31 10.01
CA CYS A 101 1.03 2.69 10.32
C CYS A 101 0.72 4.04 9.69
N TYR A 102 -0.37 4.14 8.95
CA TYR A 102 -0.91 5.38 8.43
C TYR A 102 -2.17 5.81 9.18
N THR A 103 -2.14 7.03 9.70
CA THR A 103 -3.28 7.73 10.27
C THR A 103 -3.63 8.91 9.34
N PRO A 104 -4.83 8.97 8.75
CA PRO A 104 -5.25 10.09 7.91
C PRO A 104 -5.32 11.41 8.68
N ALA A 105 -5.29 12.52 7.96
CA ALA A 105 -5.52 13.82 8.57
C ALA A 105 -6.97 13.90 9.11
N ALA A 106 -7.17 14.45 10.30
CA ALA A 106 -8.50 14.79 10.78
C ALA A 106 -8.68 16.31 10.70
N GLY A 107 -9.48 16.78 9.74
CA GLY A 107 -9.81 18.21 9.55
C GLY A 107 -10.81 18.45 8.43
N ASP A 108 -11.98 18.99 8.79
CA ASP A 108 -13.06 19.58 7.98
C ASP A 108 -13.78 18.75 6.89
N ASP A 109 -13.80 17.43 7.01
CA ASP A 109 -14.67 16.62 6.15
C ASP A 109 -16.14 16.67 6.64
N ASN A 110 -16.99 17.42 5.92
CA ASN A 110 -18.44 17.56 6.19
C ASN A 110 -19.19 16.21 6.18
N THR A 111 -18.57 15.12 5.70
CA THR A 111 -19.14 13.77 5.72
C THR A 111 -19.08 13.09 7.10
N MET A 112 -18.17 13.49 7.99
CA MET A 112 -18.05 12.97 9.37
C MET A 112 -19.06 13.59 10.36
N LYS A 113 -19.76 14.67 10.00
CA LYS A 113 -20.74 15.33 10.90
C LYS A 113 -21.98 14.47 11.23
N LYS A 114 -22.21 13.35 10.53
CA LYS A 114 -23.35 12.46 10.78
C LYS A 114 -23.06 11.28 11.71
N ARG A 115 -21.80 10.95 12.04
CA ARG A 115 -21.49 9.65 12.66
C ARG A 115 -21.07 9.68 14.13
N ASN A 116 -20.49 10.76 14.64
CA ASN A 116 -20.02 10.81 16.04
C ASN A 116 -20.47 12.08 16.76
N ARG A 117 -21.70 12.09 17.28
CA ARG A 117 -22.19 13.16 18.18
C ARG A 117 -21.95 12.87 19.67
N CYS A 118 -21.21 11.83 20.05
CA CYS A 118 -21.15 11.41 21.46
C CYS A 118 -19.77 11.41 22.14
N HIS A 119 -18.64 11.63 21.46
CA HIS A 119 -17.31 11.49 22.10
C HIS A 119 -16.29 12.57 21.67
N LEU A 120 -16.65 13.85 21.82
CA LEU A 120 -15.66 14.94 21.83
C LEU A 120 -15.49 15.42 23.28
N ARG A 121 -14.62 14.74 24.02
CA ARG A 121 -14.00 15.25 25.24
C ARG A 121 -12.52 15.39 24.95
N GLU A 122 -12.14 16.56 24.43
CA GLU A 122 -10.82 17.20 24.54
C GLU A 122 -10.88 18.47 23.68
N ALA A 123 -11.68 19.43 24.14
CA ALA A 123 -11.55 20.82 23.73
C ALA A 123 -10.73 21.51 24.82
N VAL A 124 -9.53 21.96 24.50
CA VAL A 124 -8.79 22.87 25.38
C VAL A 124 -9.47 24.22 25.27
N ALA A 125 -10.13 24.64 26.34
CA ALA A 125 -10.74 25.95 26.42
C ALA A 125 -9.62 26.98 26.62
N ASP A 126 -9.23 27.64 25.54
CA ASP A 126 -8.52 28.91 25.63
C ASP A 126 -9.41 29.99 24.97
N ASN A 127 -9.85 30.95 25.77
CA ASN A 127 -10.64 32.13 25.37
C ASN A 127 -11.91 31.89 24.52
N GLY A 128 -12.74 30.90 24.88
CA GLY A 128 -14.13 30.83 24.40
C GLY A 128 -14.32 30.56 22.90
N PHE A 129 -13.25 30.22 22.18
CA PHE A 129 -13.31 29.75 20.79
C PHE A 129 -12.95 28.27 20.75
N LEU A 130 -13.91 27.41 20.36
CA LEU A 130 -13.63 26.00 20.07
C LEU A 130 -12.79 25.93 18.79
N THR A 131 -11.46 25.87 18.92
CA THR A 131 -10.58 25.53 17.80
C THR A 131 -10.62 24.02 17.60
N LEU A 132 -11.27 23.58 16.52
CA LEU A 132 -11.09 22.22 16.00
C LEU A 132 -9.61 22.06 15.63
N GLN A 133 -8.81 21.43 16.50
CA GLN A 133 -7.41 21.13 16.18
C GLN A 133 -7.39 20.12 15.04
N SER A 134 -7.05 20.58 13.83
CA SER A 134 -6.81 19.68 12.71
C SER A 134 -5.55 18.87 12.98
N THR A 135 -5.64 17.54 12.98
CA THR A 135 -4.45 16.69 13.07
C THR A 135 -3.95 16.37 11.65
N PRO A 136 -2.66 16.56 11.35
CA PRO A 136 -2.12 16.19 10.05
C PRO A 136 -2.14 14.67 9.88
N GLY A 137 -2.19 14.22 8.63
CA GLY A 137 -1.99 12.82 8.33
C GLY A 137 -0.58 12.40 8.74
N ARG A 138 -0.38 11.17 9.17
CA ARG A 138 0.92 10.71 9.67
C ARG A 138 1.17 9.27 9.30
N VAL A 139 2.35 9.01 8.75
CA VAL A 139 2.93 7.66 8.65
C VAL A 139 3.99 7.55 9.71
N GLN A 140 3.97 6.44 10.44
CA GLN A 140 4.98 6.10 11.43
C GLN A 140 5.41 4.65 11.25
N ILE A 141 6.70 4.42 11.28
CA ILE A 141 7.31 3.09 11.36
C ILE A 141 7.64 2.85 12.82
N ARG A 142 7.16 1.74 13.35
CA ARG A 142 7.42 1.30 14.72
C ARG A 142 8.12 -0.05 14.70
N SER A 143 9.04 -0.28 15.63
CA SER A 143 9.52 -1.64 15.89
C SER A 143 8.36 -2.50 16.41
N LEU A 144 8.32 -3.79 16.04
CA LEU A 144 7.38 -4.77 16.61
C LEU A 144 7.84 -5.32 17.97
N ASP A 145 9.07 -5.01 18.38
CA ASP A 145 9.54 -5.34 19.71
C ASP A 145 9.00 -4.34 20.74
N SER A 146 8.69 -4.83 21.94
CA SER A 146 8.31 -3.97 23.06
C SER A 146 9.46 -2.99 23.36
N PRO A 147 9.22 -1.67 23.50
CA PRO A 147 7.94 -0.98 23.73
C PRO A 147 7.30 -0.33 22.49
N PHE A 148 7.47 -0.88 21.29
CA PHE A 148 6.96 -0.33 20.01
C PHE A 148 7.50 1.06 19.68
N VAL A 149 8.82 1.22 19.83
CA VAL A 149 9.52 2.48 19.59
C VAL A 149 9.29 2.95 18.14
N VAL A 150 8.99 4.24 17.98
CA VAL A 150 8.89 4.86 16.65
C VAL A 150 10.30 5.05 16.08
N VAL A 151 10.58 4.40 14.95
CA VAL A 151 11.88 4.46 14.28
C VAL A 151 11.95 5.62 13.30
N ALA A 152 10.88 5.83 12.53
CA ALA A 152 10.76 6.94 11.58
C ALA A 152 9.32 7.40 11.50
N ALA A 153 9.09 8.68 11.24
CA ALA A 153 7.75 9.20 11.02
C ALA A 153 7.75 10.37 10.04
N LYS A 154 6.66 10.50 9.29
CA LYS A 154 6.42 11.61 8.37
C LYS A 154 5.00 12.12 8.55
N ASN A 155 4.85 13.44 8.63
CA ASN A 155 3.55 14.10 8.63
C ASN A 155 3.21 14.55 7.21
N PHE A 156 1.93 14.48 6.86
CA PHE A 156 1.35 14.89 5.59
C PHE A 156 0.29 15.95 5.86
N PHE A 157 0.34 17.02 5.09
CA PHE A 157 -0.68 18.04 5.09
C PHE A 157 -1.60 17.73 3.92
N LYS A 158 -2.91 17.58 4.16
CA LYS A 158 -3.91 17.20 3.15
C LYS A 158 -3.54 15.87 2.47
N SER A 159 -3.74 14.75 3.17
CA SER A 159 -3.58 13.40 2.60
C SER A 159 -4.74 12.57 3.08
N GLU A 160 -5.50 12.01 2.13
CA GLU A 160 -6.70 11.22 2.41
C GLU A 160 -6.42 9.73 2.28
N LYS A 161 -5.53 9.36 1.35
CA LYS A 161 -5.14 7.97 1.08
C LYS A 161 -3.63 7.83 1.07
N ALA A 162 -3.14 6.77 1.69
CA ALA A 162 -1.74 6.37 1.60
C ALA A 162 -1.62 4.87 1.31
N THR A 163 -0.77 4.52 0.37
CA THR A 163 -0.32 3.15 0.12
C THR A 163 1.09 2.98 0.67
N LEU A 164 1.30 1.89 1.42
CA LEU A 164 2.55 1.59 2.09
C LEU A 164 3.22 0.41 1.38
N LEU A 165 4.43 0.62 0.84
CA LEU A 165 5.17 -0.39 0.06
C LEU A 165 6.56 -0.58 0.68
N TRP A 166 6.78 -1.70 1.35
CA TRP A 166 8.08 -2.07 1.89
C TRP A 166 9.01 -2.59 0.79
N ASN A 167 10.31 -2.32 0.92
CA ASN A 167 11.31 -3.05 0.15
C ASN A 167 11.43 -4.49 0.66
N SER A 168 12.00 -5.39 -0.15
CA SER A 168 12.14 -6.83 0.18
C SER A 168 12.93 -7.13 1.45
N LYS A 169 13.70 -6.17 1.97
CA LYS A 169 14.51 -6.32 3.19
C LYS A 169 13.87 -5.70 4.44
N GLY A 170 12.73 -5.01 4.31
CA GLY A 170 12.11 -4.27 5.41
C GLY A 170 12.91 -3.06 5.90
N SER A 171 13.94 -2.62 5.16
CA SER A 171 14.83 -1.52 5.56
C SER A 171 14.34 -0.14 5.09
N ALA A 172 13.43 -0.11 4.12
CA ALA A 172 12.89 1.13 3.57
C ALA A 172 11.43 0.97 3.14
N LEU A 173 10.66 2.04 3.30
CA LEU A 173 9.24 2.11 3.00
C LEU A 173 8.97 3.24 2.01
N LEU A 174 8.33 2.93 0.89
CA LEU A 174 7.71 3.91 0.02
C LEU A 174 6.28 4.18 0.48
N VAL A 175 5.93 5.45 0.54
CA VAL A 175 4.58 5.92 0.86
C VAL A 175 4.07 6.70 -0.34
N LEU A 176 3.03 6.16 -0.99
CA LEU A 176 2.28 6.88 -2.03
C LEU A 176 1.10 7.57 -1.37
N SER A 177 1.20 8.88 -1.19
CA SER A 177 0.13 9.71 -0.65
C SER A 177 -0.66 10.35 -1.77
N GLY A 178 -1.99 10.41 -1.65
CA GLY A 178 -2.86 11.11 -2.59
C GLY A 178 -3.97 11.92 -1.92
N THR A 179 -4.42 12.96 -2.62
CA THR A 179 -5.65 13.74 -2.34
C THR A 179 -6.66 13.51 -3.46
N GLU A 180 -7.97 13.52 -3.17
CA GLU A 180 -9.00 13.41 -4.23
C GLU A 180 -9.25 14.74 -4.95
N VAL A 181 -9.07 15.87 -4.27
CA VAL A 181 -9.30 17.21 -4.84
C VAL A 181 -8.06 18.07 -4.62
N ASP A 182 -7.41 18.45 -5.72
CA ASP A 182 -6.35 19.44 -5.70
C ASP A 182 -6.94 20.82 -5.37
N SER A 183 -6.40 21.49 -4.35
CA SER A 183 -6.77 22.87 -4.00
C SER A 183 -6.58 23.88 -5.14
N SER A 184 -5.81 23.53 -6.18
CA SER A 184 -5.64 24.33 -7.39
C SER A 184 -6.77 24.16 -8.42
N ASN A 185 -7.63 23.14 -8.26
CA ASN A 185 -8.71 22.78 -9.18
C ASN A 185 -8.23 22.48 -10.63
N GLN A 186 -6.93 22.24 -10.83
CA GLN A 186 -6.34 21.98 -12.16
C GLN A 186 -6.32 20.49 -12.53
N SER A 187 -6.47 19.59 -11.55
CA SER A 187 -6.42 18.15 -11.77
C SER A 187 -7.65 17.46 -11.19
N TYR A 188 -8.43 16.81 -12.07
CA TYR A 188 -9.58 15.97 -11.68
C TYR A 188 -9.19 14.72 -10.88
N TYR A 189 -7.90 14.38 -10.86
CA TYR A 189 -7.35 13.19 -10.19
C TYR A 189 -6.59 13.52 -8.90
N GLY A 190 -6.62 14.78 -8.48
CA GLY A 190 -5.91 15.28 -7.30
C GLY A 190 -4.38 15.24 -7.41
N GLU A 191 -3.70 15.44 -6.28
CA GLU A 191 -2.24 15.49 -6.18
C GLU A 191 -1.70 14.23 -5.51
N GLN A 192 -0.62 13.68 -6.07
CA GLN A 192 0.07 12.51 -5.51
C GLN A 192 1.53 12.81 -5.23
N HIS A 193 2.00 12.30 -4.10
CA HIS A 193 3.36 12.44 -3.65
C HIS A 193 3.95 11.10 -3.24
N ILE A 194 5.25 10.97 -3.46
CA ILE A 194 6.03 9.80 -3.09
C ILE A 194 6.96 10.21 -1.98
N TYR A 195 6.91 9.48 -0.87
CA TYR A 195 7.84 9.66 0.23
C TYR A 195 8.63 8.38 0.44
N LEU A 196 9.89 8.54 0.81
CA LEU A 196 10.75 7.45 1.21
C LEU A 196 11.08 7.61 2.68
N LEU A 197 10.79 6.57 3.47
CA LEU A 197 11.15 6.46 4.87
C LEU A 197 12.19 5.34 4.99
N ASN A 198 13.37 5.67 5.51
CA ASN A 198 14.43 4.71 5.71
C ASN A 198 14.50 4.31 7.18
N VAL A 199 14.45 3.02 7.46
CA VAL A 199 14.51 2.48 8.83
C VAL A 199 15.93 2.56 9.38
N THR A 200 16.93 2.32 8.54
CA THR A 200 18.35 2.31 8.92
C THR A 200 18.89 3.72 9.19
N THR A 201 18.59 4.68 8.31
CA THR A 201 19.05 6.08 8.51
C THR A 201 18.08 6.91 9.35
N GLN A 202 16.86 6.41 9.60
CA GLN A 202 15.77 7.11 10.29
C GLN A 202 15.32 8.41 9.58
N GLU A 203 15.73 8.58 8.32
CA GLU A 203 15.39 9.75 7.52
C GLU A 203 14.05 9.55 6.80
N SER A 204 13.34 10.66 6.59
CA SER A 204 12.10 10.67 5.82
C SER A 204 11.99 11.90 4.92
N PHE A 205 11.95 11.67 3.61
CA PHE A 205 11.93 12.74 2.62
C PHE A 205 10.95 12.46 1.48
N GLN A 206 10.59 13.53 0.78
CA GLN A 206 9.78 13.46 -0.44
C GLN A 206 10.71 13.18 -1.62
N VAL A 207 10.33 12.22 -2.46
CA VAL A 207 11.06 11.92 -3.69
C VAL A 207 10.65 12.95 -4.75
N ASN A 208 11.64 13.67 -5.27
CA ASN A 208 11.41 14.68 -6.30
C ASN A 208 11.39 14.03 -7.68
N VAL A 209 10.29 14.22 -8.39
CA VAL A 209 10.10 13.73 -9.76
C VAL A 209 10.31 14.87 -10.76
N ARG A 210 10.86 14.57 -11.95
CA ARG A 210 11.21 15.61 -12.94
C ARG A 210 10.01 16.26 -13.62
N LYS A 211 8.92 15.52 -13.76
CA LYS A 211 7.73 15.89 -14.52
C LYS A 211 6.55 15.96 -13.58
N LYS A 212 5.78 17.04 -13.69
CA LYS A 212 4.52 17.20 -12.94
C LYS A 212 3.45 16.25 -13.48
N GLY A 213 2.62 15.75 -12.56
CA GLY A 213 1.47 14.91 -12.87
C GLY A 213 1.32 13.76 -11.87
N PRO A 214 0.36 12.86 -12.10
CA PRO A 214 0.07 11.75 -11.19
C PRO A 214 1.18 10.69 -11.20
N VAL A 215 1.19 9.86 -10.16
CA VAL A 215 2.05 8.69 -10.06
C VAL A 215 1.22 7.48 -10.49
N HIS A 216 1.51 6.95 -11.67
CA HIS A 216 0.75 5.80 -12.20
C HIS A 216 1.15 4.50 -11.51
N ALA A 217 2.45 4.32 -11.23
CA ALA A 217 2.98 3.15 -10.55
C ALA A 217 4.30 3.45 -9.83
N ALA A 218 4.54 2.79 -8.70
CA ALA A 218 5.84 2.75 -8.05
C ALA A 218 6.12 1.32 -7.56
N LYS A 219 7.31 0.79 -7.84
CA LYS A 219 7.68 -0.59 -7.52
C LYS A 219 9.12 -0.66 -7.03
N TRP A 220 9.33 -1.43 -5.98
CA TRP A 220 10.65 -1.81 -5.52
C TRP A 220 11.31 -2.80 -6.48
N ASN A 221 12.61 -2.63 -6.70
CA ASN A 221 13.42 -3.71 -7.27
C ASN A 221 13.47 -4.86 -6.23
N PRO A 222 13.32 -6.14 -6.64
CA PRO A 222 13.39 -7.29 -5.73
C PRO A 222 14.66 -7.36 -4.87
N THR A 223 15.77 -6.76 -5.32
CA THR A 223 17.01 -6.63 -4.53
C THR A 223 16.90 -5.68 -3.34
N GLY A 224 15.88 -4.80 -3.33
CA GLY A 224 15.59 -3.82 -2.29
C GLY A 224 16.53 -2.61 -2.25
N LYS A 225 17.41 -2.44 -3.25
CA LYS A 225 18.44 -1.38 -3.31
C LYS A 225 18.03 -0.14 -4.10
N GLU A 226 16.97 -0.24 -4.89
CA GLU A 226 16.44 0.82 -5.73
C GLU A 226 14.96 0.57 -5.99
N PHE A 227 14.28 1.57 -6.52
CA PHE A 227 12.88 1.50 -6.93
C PHE A 227 12.66 2.30 -8.20
N CYS A 228 11.61 1.95 -8.93
CA CYS A 228 11.19 2.68 -10.12
C CYS A 228 9.84 3.35 -9.88
N VAL A 229 9.64 4.47 -10.57
CA VAL A 229 8.39 5.24 -10.54
C VAL A 229 8.00 5.60 -11.96
N CYS A 230 6.76 5.31 -12.34
CA CYS A 230 6.09 5.80 -13.54
C CYS A 230 5.20 6.98 -13.17
N TYR A 231 5.47 8.17 -13.71
CA TYR A 231 4.79 9.40 -13.31
C TYR A 231 4.66 10.42 -14.44
N GLY A 232 3.82 11.42 -14.20
CA GLY A 232 3.62 12.57 -15.07
C GLY A 232 2.37 12.46 -15.94
N PHE A 233 1.91 13.61 -16.46
CA PHE A 233 0.85 13.62 -17.45
C PHE A 233 1.28 12.90 -18.72
N MET A 234 0.37 12.11 -19.30
CA MET A 234 0.65 11.31 -20.49
C MET A 234 1.09 12.21 -21.66
N PRO A 235 2.19 11.87 -22.36
CA PRO A 235 3.05 10.69 -22.19
C PRO A 235 3.90 10.72 -20.91
N ALA A 236 3.85 9.64 -20.14
CA ALA A 236 4.51 9.53 -18.84
C ALA A 236 6.02 9.24 -18.97
N MET A 237 6.73 9.42 -17.86
CA MET A 237 8.15 9.09 -17.74
C MET A 237 8.36 8.03 -16.65
N VAL A 238 9.38 7.20 -16.84
CA VAL A 238 9.82 6.23 -15.84
C VAL A 238 11.21 6.61 -15.37
N SER A 239 11.40 6.72 -14.06
CA SER A 239 12.69 6.98 -13.44
C SER A 239 13.03 5.93 -12.38
N LEU A 240 14.32 5.65 -12.22
CA LEU A 240 14.87 4.77 -11.19
C LEU A 240 15.56 5.63 -10.13
N PHE A 241 15.33 5.27 -8.88
CA PHE A 241 15.82 6.00 -7.72
C PHE A 241 16.58 5.07 -6.77
N ASN A 242 17.65 5.59 -6.16
CA ASN A 242 18.38 4.89 -5.11
C ASN A 242 17.67 5.04 -3.74
N LEU A 243 18.22 4.42 -2.69
CA LEU A 243 17.69 4.54 -1.31
C LEU A 243 17.83 5.93 -0.67
N ARG A 244 18.54 6.86 -1.31
CA ARG A 244 18.64 8.27 -0.93
C ARG A 244 17.61 9.16 -1.64
N GLY A 245 16.81 8.58 -2.54
CA GLY A 245 15.85 9.32 -3.36
C GLY A 245 16.49 10.07 -4.53
N ASP A 246 17.77 9.83 -4.84
CA ASP A 246 18.40 10.42 -6.00
C ASP A 246 18.00 9.62 -7.24
N GLU A 247 17.66 10.34 -8.31
CA GLU A 247 17.40 9.73 -9.60
C GLU A 247 18.71 9.23 -10.22
N THR A 248 18.77 7.94 -10.52
CA THR A 248 19.95 7.31 -11.13
C THR A 248 19.81 7.14 -12.64
N PHE A 249 18.58 7.05 -13.14
CA PHE A 249 18.24 6.86 -14.55
C PHE A 249 16.80 7.30 -14.83
N HIS A 250 16.53 7.74 -16.06
CA HIS A 250 15.19 7.99 -16.56
C HIS A 250 15.06 7.61 -18.03
N THR A 251 13.87 7.21 -18.44
CA THR A 251 13.53 6.94 -19.84
C THR A 251 13.10 8.23 -20.55
N SER A 252 13.02 8.20 -21.88
CA SER A 252 12.27 9.23 -22.63
C SER A 252 10.78 9.19 -22.24
N GLU A 253 10.01 10.21 -22.60
CA GLU A 253 8.56 10.16 -22.44
C GLU A 253 7.94 9.10 -23.36
N GLY A 254 6.86 8.46 -22.90
CA GLY A 254 6.16 7.43 -23.68
C GLY A 254 4.77 7.10 -23.11
N PRO A 255 3.94 6.36 -23.86
CA PRO A 255 2.63 5.92 -23.40
C PRO A 255 2.78 4.78 -22.38
N ARG A 256 3.15 5.12 -21.13
CA ARG A 256 3.40 4.15 -20.04
C ARG A 256 2.51 4.46 -18.84
N ASN A 257 2.01 3.43 -18.18
CA ASN A 257 1.22 3.56 -16.96
C ASN A 257 1.57 2.51 -15.90
N ASP A 258 2.39 1.51 -16.22
CA ASP A 258 2.79 0.48 -15.26
C ASP A 258 4.24 0.05 -15.50
N VAL A 259 4.83 -0.54 -14.47
CA VAL A 259 6.23 -0.98 -14.44
C VAL A 259 6.36 -2.28 -13.65
N PHE A 260 7.22 -3.18 -14.11
CA PHE A 260 7.44 -4.48 -13.47
C PHE A 260 8.92 -4.87 -13.51
N TYR A 261 9.45 -5.32 -12.39
CA TYR A 261 10.77 -5.98 -12.34
C TYR A 261 10.60 -7.48 -12.49
N ASN A 262 11.53 -8.13 -13.19
CA ASN A 262 11.66 -9.58 -13.12
C ASN A 262 12.13 -10.01 -11.72
N SER A 263 12.00 -11.30 -11.38
CA SER A 263 12.30 -11.82 -10.04
C SER A 263 13.71 -11.51 -9.52
N PHE A 264 14.69 -11.39 -10.42
CA PHE A 264 16.08 -11.07 -10.07
C PHE A 264 16.39 -9.56 -10.05
N GLY A 265 15.48 -8.72 -10.55
CA GLY A 265 15.62 -7.26 -10.58
C GLY A 265 16.63 -6.73 -11.59
N ASN A 266 17.11 -7.53 -12.54
CA ASN A 266 18.02 -7.10 -13.60
C ASN A 266 17.30 -6.63 -14.87
N ILE A 267 16.01 -6.96 -15.03
CA ILE A 267 15.17 -6.52 -16.14
C ILE A 267 14.00 -5.70 -15.59
N LEU A 268 13.83 -4.49 -16.14
CA LEU A 268 12.69 -3.61 -15.89
C LEU A 268 11.81 -3.56 -17.13
N LEU A 269 10.56 -3.97 -16.99
CA LEU A 269 9.51 -3.72 -17.97
C LEU A 269 8.86 -2.36 -17.67
N ALA A 270 8.80 -1.51 -18.69
CA ALA A 270 8.00 -0.29 -18.69
C ALA A 270 6.92 -0.43 -19.77
N CYS A 271 5.64 -0.35 -19.38
CA CYS A 271 4.54 -0.72 -20.26
C CYS A 271 3.34 0.22 -20.17
N GLY A 272 2.55 0.19 -21.25
CA GLY A 272 1.25 0.85 -21.33
C GLY A 272 0.11 -0.16 -21.50
N PHE A 273 -0.65 -0.44 -20.44
CA PHE A 273 -1.74 -1.42 -20.44
C PHE A 273 -3.14 -0.80 -20.34
N GLY A 274 -4.16 -1.58 -20.67
CA GLY A 274 -5.58 -1.17 -20.62
C GLY A 274 -5.91 -0.12 -21.69
N ASN A 275 -6.12 1.13 -21.27
CA ASN A 275 -6.55 2.23 -22.17
C ASN A 275 -5.48 2.61 -23.22
N LEU A 276 -4.25 2.10 -23.08
CA LEU A 276 -3.17 2.29 -24.04
C LEU A 276 -3.17 1.13 -25.02
N GLY A 277 -4.06 1.19 -26.02
CA GLY A 277 -4.44 0.05 -26.86
C GLY A 277 -3.31 -0.65 -27.62
N LYS A 278 -2.17 0.03 -27.86
CA LYS A 278 -0.99 -0.61 -28.48
C LYS A 278 -0.32 -1.63 -27.56
N GLY A 279 -0.50 -1.54 -26.24
CA GLY A 279 0.11 -2.48 -25.31
C GLY A 279 1.64 -2.51 -25.41
N ARG A 280 2.27 -1.36 -25.64
CA ARG A 280 3.72 -1.29 -25.86
C ARG A 280 4.44 -1.65 -24.57
N MET A 281 5.36 -2.61 -24.67
CA MET A 281 6.16 -3.16 -23.60
C MET A 281 7.63 -2.95 -23.93
N GLU A 282 8.34 -2.22 -23.08
CA GLU A 282 9.77 -1.93 -23.25
C GLU A 282 10.55 -2.61 -22.13
N PHE A 283 11.46 -3.50 -22.50
CA PHE A 283 12.32 -4.20 -21.57
C PHE A 283 13.68 -3.51 -21.50
N TRP A 284 14.12 -3.20 -20.28
CA TRP A 284 15.33 -2.47 -19.98
C TRP A 284 16.26 -3.30 -19.12
N ASP A 285 17.55 -3.32 -19.49
CA ASP A 285 18.63 -3.82 -18.64
C ASP A 285 18.90 -2.75 -17.58
N VAL A 286 18.65 -3.11 -16.32
CA VAL A 286 18.70 -2.19 -15.17
C VAL A 286 20.13 -1.73 -14.90
N GLU A 287 21.11 -2.64 -15.01
CA GLU A 287 22.51 -2.36 -14.73
C GLU A 287 23.14 -1.51 -15.84
N LYS A 288 22.90 -1.89 -17.10
CA LYS A 288 23.43 -1.18 -18.26
C LYS A 288 22.63 0.07 -18.63
N LYS A 289 21.43 0.24 -18.07
CA LYS A 289 20.51 1.35 -18.35
C LYS A 289 20.20 1.49 -19.83
N LYS A 290 19.99 0.35 -20.50
CA LYS A 290 19.76 0.27 -21.94
C LYS A 290 18.51 -0.53 -22.23
N GLN A 291 17.75 -0.07 -23.22
CA GLN A 291 16.62 -0.83 -23.73
C GLN A 291 17.16 -2.09 -24.42
N ILE A 292 16.66 -3.25 -24.01
CA ILE A 292 16.97 -4.56 -24.59
C ILE A 292 16.12 -4.74 -25.84
N VAL A 293 14.80 -4.62 -25.67
CA VAL A 293 13.82 -4.85 -26.73
C VAL A 293 12.52 -4.11 -26.41
N ALA A 294 11.76 -3.78 -27.45
CA ALA A 294 10.39 -3.32 -27.32
C ALA A 294 9.48 -4.22 -28.16
N ILE A 295 8.36 -4.63 -27.59
CA ILE A 295 7.32 -5.42 -28.25
C ILE A 295 5.96 -4.73 -28.07
N GLU A 296 5.00 -5.09 -28.92
CA GLU A 296 3.63 -4.59 -28.81
C GLU A 296 2.70 -5.78 -28.57
N VAL A 297 2.05 -5.80 -27.40
CA VAL A 297 1.07 -6.82 -27.03
C VAL A 297 -0.27 -6.14 -26.74
N PRO A 298 -1.11 -5.92 -27.76
CA PRO A 298 -2.32 -5.12 -27.64
C PRO A 298 -3.31 -5.74 -26.65
N ASN A 299 -4.14 -4.86 -26.08
CA ASN A 299 -5.23 -5.21 -25.16
C ASN A 299 -4.77 -5.92 -23.87
N THR A 300 -3.50 -5.84 -23.50
CA THR A 300 -3.00 -6.42 -22.26
C THR A 300 -3.57 -5.68 -21.04
N THR A 301 -4.08 -6.44 -20.07
CA THR A 301 -4.64 -5.92 -18.81
C THR A 301 -3.94 -6.43 -17.56
N LEU A 302 -3.28 -7.58 -17.69
CA LEU A 302 -2.54 -8.26 -16.64
C LEU A 302 -1.19 -8.71 -17.20
N PHE A 303 -0.16 -8.61 -16.37
CA PHE A 303 1.18 -9.07 -16.69
C PHE A 303 1.78 -9.69 -15.42
N GLU A 304 2.46 -10.81 -15.57
CA GLU A 304 3.17 -11.47 -14.48
C GLU A 304 4.46 -12.11 -14.99
N TRP A 305 5.54 -11.93 -14.24
CA TRP A 305 6.80 -12.62 -14.48
C TRP A 305 6.73 -14.03 -13.90
N ALA A 306 7.25 -15.00 -14.65
CA ALA A 306 7.53 -16.30 -14.08
C ALA A 306 8.64 -16.18 -13.00
N PRO A 307 8.64 -17.05 -11.98
CA PRO A 307 9.64 -17.01 -10.91
C PRO A 307 11.09 -17.15 -11.41
N ASP A 308 11.29 -17.77 -12.57
CA ASP A 308 12.59 -17.92 -13.23
C ASP A 308 13.15 -16.60 -13.79
N GLY A 309 12.40 -15.50 -13.76
CA GLY A 309 12.82 -14.18 -14.22
C GLY A 309 13.14 -14.08 -15.72
N GLN A 310 12.77 -15.08 -16.52
CA GLN A 310 13.01 -15.17 -17.95
C GLN A 310 11.71 -15.21 -18.75
N HIS A 311 10.73 -15.97 -18.28
CA HIS A 311 9.42 -16.06 -18.91
C HIS A 311 8.44 -15.08 -18.28
N PHE A 312 7.44 -14.65 -19.04
CA PHE A 312 6.34 -13.84 -18.55
C PHE A 312 5.05 -14.25 -19.24
N LEU A 313 3.94 -13.94 -18.60
CA LEU A 313 2.60 -14.16 -19.14
C LEU A 313 1.87 -12.82 -19.22
N THR A 314 1.15 -12.63 -20.32
CA THR A 314 0.22 -11.50 -20.48
C THR A 314 -1.20 -12.03 -20.56
N ALA A 315 -2.16 -11.28 -20.03
CA ALA A 315 -3.57 -11.63 -20.18
C ALA A 315 -4.47 -10.43 -20.39
N THR A 316 -5.54 -10.68 -21.15
CA THR A 316 -6.68 -9.81 -21.33
C THR A 316 -7.84 -10.38 -20.53
N THR A 317 -8.30 -9.65 -19.52
CA THR A 317 -9.31 -10.13 -18.56
C THR A 317 -10.49 -9.18 -18.42
N THR A 318 -11.69 -9.77 -18.40
CA THR A 318 -12.93 -9.14 -17.95
C THR A 318 -12.89 -8.92 -16.42
N PRO A 319 -13.46 -7.83 -15.87
CA PRO A 319 -14.31 -6.83 -16.52
C PRO A 319 -13.57 -5.67 -17.18
N ARG A 320 -12.23 -5.59 -17.06
CA ARG A 320 -11.45 -4.43 -17.49
C ARG A 320 -11.50 -4.23 -19.01
N LEU A 321 -11.32 -5.30 -19.77
CA LEU A 321 -11.63 -5.34 -21.21
C LEU A 321 -12.65 -6.46 -21.48
N ARG A 322 -13.62 -6.17 -22.35
CA ARG A 322 -14.72 -7.09 -22.68
C ARG A 322 -14.50 -7.83 -24.00
N ILE A 323 -13.39 -7.55 -24.69
CA ILE A 323 -13.02 -8.12 -25.98
C ILE A 323 -11.61 -8.73 -25.87
N ASP A 324 -11.29 -9.67 -26.77
CA ASP A 324 -9.98 -10.33 -26.87
C ASP A 324 -9.46 -10.98 -25.58
N ASN A 325 -10.38 -11.47 -24.73
CA ASN A 325 -10.02 -12.15 -23.50
C ASN A 325 -9.20 -13.41 -23.78
N GLY A 326 -8.12 -13.61 -23.04
CA GLY A 326 -7.19 -14.71 -23.24
C GLY A 326 -5.87 -14.47 -22.53
N TYR A 327 -4.94 -15.41 -22.68
CA TYR A 327 -3.56 -15.30 -22.18
C TYR A 327 -2.57 -15.58 -23.32
N ARG A 328 -1.38 -15.02 -23.22
CA ARG A 328 -0.28 -15.19 -24.16
C ARG A 328 1.04 -15.30 -23.44
#